data_AF-A0A0K6INA6-F1
#
_entry.id   AF-A0A0K6INA6-F1
#
_cell.length_a   1.000
_cell.length_b   1.000
_cell.length_c   1.000
_cell.angle_alpha   90.00
_cell.angle_beta   90.00
_cell.angle_gamma   90.00
#
_symmetry.space_group_name_H-M   'P 1'
#
loop_
_entity.id
_entity.type
_entity.pdbx_description
1 polymer ?
#
loop_
_entity_poly.entity_id
_entity_poly.type
_entity_poly.pdbx_seq_one_letter_code
_entity_poly.pdbx_strand_id
1 'polypeptide(L)'
;MPIYTVLKREDLIRAEQDAETIQQLTLCGYLNAGPFEAENADQAIAQFRAANPEQKAKKPLGLRWIMWVAGVFAVVWFLFVIFYMLPSAFQN
;
A
#
# COMPACT_ATOMS: atom_id res chain seq x y z
N MET A 1 29.27 -2.54 18.28
CA MET A 1 28.55 -1.98 17.12
C MET A 1 27.56 -0.96 17.66
N PRO A 2 27.32 0.18 16.98
CA PRO A 2 26.35 1.15 17.46
C PRO A 2 24.94 0.56 17.47
N ILE A 3 24.14 0.92 18.48
CA ILE A 3 22.74 0.49 18.63
C ILE A 3 21.87 1.65 18.13
N TYR A 4 21.07 1.39 17.10
CA TYR A 4 20.13 2.35 16.54
C TYR A 4 18.71 1.97 16.94
N THR A 5 17.92 2.96 17.38
CA THR A 5 16.50 2.75 17.64
C THR A 5 15.73 3.06 16.37
N VAL A 6 15.01 2.06 15.85
CA VAL A 6 14.18 2.25 14.66
C VAL A 6 12.81 2.77 15.09
N LEU A 7 12.37 3.84 14.44
CA LEU A 7 11.13 4.56 14.68
C LEU A 7 10.26 4.48 13.41
N LYS A 8 9.00 4.08 13.56
CA LYS A 8 8.06 3.90 12.45
C LYS A 8 6.81 4.76 12.63
N ARG A 9 6.42 5.49 11.58
CA ARG A 9 5.14 6.20 11.47
C ARG A 9 4.55 5.94 10.09
N GLU A 10 3.47 5.15 10.02
CA GLU A 10 2.83 4.78 8.75
C GLU A 10 3.86 4.23 7.74
N ASP A 11 4.13 4.97 6.66
CA ASP A 11 5.09 4.64 5.59
C ASP A 11 6.51 5.21 5.83
N LEU A 12 6.70 6.02 6.88
CA LEU A 12 7.98 6.65 7.24
C LEU A 12 8.71 5.79 8.28
N ILE A 13 9.92 5.37 7.94
CA ILE A 13 10.82 4.66 8.86
C ILE A 13 12.10 5.47 9.00
N ARG A 14 12.52 5.71 10.24
CA ARG A 14 13.80 6.37 10.58
C ARG A 14 14.54 5.54 11.61
N ALA A 15 15.85 5.67 11.64
CA ALA A 15 16.69 5.07 12.67
C ALA A 15 17.54 6.17 13.29
N GLU A 16 17.49 6.30 14.61
CA GLU A 16 18.18 7.34 15.35
C GLU A 16 18.93 6.71 16.54
N GLN A 17 20.08 7.30 16.88
CA GLN A 17 20.89 6.90 18.04
C GLN A 17 20.68 7.84 19.23
N ASP A 18 20.31 9.09 18.98
CA ASP A 18 20.19 10.12 20.00
C ASP A 18 18.87 10.05 20.78
N ALA A 19 18.95 10.06 22.11
CA ALA A 19 17.82 9.87 23.01
C ALA A 19 16.84 11.06 22.98
N GLU A 20 17.35 12.29 22.82
CA GLU A 20 16.49 13.48 22.73
C GLU A 20 15.69 13.47 21.42
N THR A 21 16.36 13.14 20.31
CA THR A 21 15.74 13.02 18.99
C THR A 21 14.68 11.91 18.97
N ILE A 22 14.95 10.75 19.60
CA ILE A 22 13.98 9.66 19.74
C ILE A 22 12.73 10.13 20.50
N GLN A 23 12.89 10.84 21.61
CA GLN A 23 11.76 11.35 22.39
C GLN A 23 10.93 12.35 21.58
N GLN A 24 11.57 13.29 20.88
CA GLN A 24 10.86 14.23 20.01
C GLN A 24 10.07 13.52 18.90
N LEU A 25 10.67 12.50 18.26
CA LEU A 25 9.99 11.73 17.23
C LEU A 25 8.82 10.94 17.81
N THR A 26 8.95 10.36 19.01
CA THR A 26 7.81 9.69 19.67
C THR A 26 6.66 10.64 20.00
N LEU A 27 6.95 11.88 20.43
CA LEU A 27 5.94 12.93 20.61
C LEU A 27 5.26 13.32 19.29
N CYS A 28 6.00 13.27 18.17
CA CYS A 28 5.47 13.49 16.81
C CYS A 28 4.66 12.30 16.27
N GLY A 29 4.43 11.25 17.06
CA GLY A 29 3.64 10.09 16.68
C GLY A 29 4.43 8.96 16.00
N TYR A 30 5.76 8.94 16.11
CA TYR A 30 6.55 7.77 15.71
C TYR A 30 6.47 6.68 16.79
N LEU A 31 6.20 5.45 16.36
CA LEU A 31 6.21 4.26 17.21
C LEU A 31 7.64 3.71 17.29
N ASN A 32 8.08 3.38 18.50
CA ASN A 32 9.36 2.73 18.72
C ASN A 32 9.26 1.26 18.29
N ALA A 33 10.03 0.88 17.28
CA ALA A 33 10.03 -0.45 16.68
C ALA A 33 11.13 -1.37 17.25
N GLY A 34 11.97 -0.84 18.15
CA GLY A 34 13.01 -1.59 18.87
C GLY A 34 14.44 -1.18 18.51
N PRO A 35 15.42 -1.63 19.32
CA PRO A 35 16.84 -1.41 19.06
C PRO A 35 17.41 -2.44 18.06
N PHE A 36 18.21 -1.97 17.13
CA PHE A 36 18.91 -2.78 16.12
C PHE A 36 20.40 -2.45 16.11
N GLU A 37 21.24 -3.48 16.08
CA GLU A 37 22.68 -3.33 15.94
C GLU A 37 23.05 -3.20 14.45
N ALA A 38 23.58 -2.03 14.08
CA ALA A 38 23.94 -1.73 12.71
C ALA A 38 25.13 -0.76 12.66
N GLU A 39 25.88 -0.75 11.57
CA GLU A 39 26.97 0.21 11.37
C GLU A 39 26.42 1.60 11.01
N ASN A 40 25.29 1.64 10.28
CA ASN A 40 24.64 2.86 9.81
C ASN A 40 23.11 2.81 10.01
N ALA A 41 22.48 3.99 10.08
CA ALA A 41 21.03 4.15 10.19
C ALA A 41 20.26 3.40 9.07
N ASP A 42 20.72 3.49 7.82
CA ASP A 42 20.10 2.78 6.68
C ASP A 42 20.14 1.25 6.84
N GLN A 43 21.20 0.73 7.45
CA GLN A 43 21.35 -0.71 7.68
C GLN A 43 20.41 -1.18 8.80
N ALA A 44 20.18 -0.36 9.84
CA ALA A 44 19.15 -0.63 10.85
C ALA A 44 17.73 -0.64 10.24
N ILE A 45 17.43 0.31 9.34
CA ILE A 45 16.16 0.35 8.61
C ILE A 45 16.00 -0.89 7.71
N ALA A 46 17.08 -1.31 7.03
CA ALA A 46 17.06 -2.49 6.18
C ALA A 46 16.83 -3.78 6.98
N GLN A 47 17.49 -3.93 8.15
CA GLN A 47 17.24 -5.05 9.06
C GLN A 47 15.80 -5.05 9.58
N PHE A 48 15.26 -3.89 9.98
CA PHE A 48 13.88 -3.78 10.40
C PHE A 48 12.89 -4.15 9.29
N ARG A 49 13.11 -3.69 8.05
CA ARG A 49 12.29 -4.07 6.88
C ARG A 49 12.42 -5.54 6.50
N ALA A 50 13.58 -6.16 6.71
CA ALA A 50 13.78 -7.59 6.48
C ALA A 50 13.06 -8.44 7.52
N ALA A 51 13.09 -8.03 8.79
CA ALA A 51 12.41 -8.70 9.90
C ALA A 51 10.89 -8.48 9.87
N ASN A 52 10.45 -7.31 9.42
CA ASN A 52 9.05 -6.95 9.23
C ASN A 52 8.84 -6.62 7.76
N PRO A 53 8.76 -7.63 6.86
CA PRO A 53 8.41 -7.39 5.47
C PRO A 53 7.08 -6.67 5.50
N GLU A 54 7.09 -5.39 5.16
CA GLU A 54 5.89 -4.57 5.18
C GLU A 54 4.80 -5.36 4.50
N GLN A 55 3.71 -5.62 5.23
CA GLN A 55 2.49 -6.13 4.64
C GLN A 55 2.09 -5.08 3.63
N LYS A 56 2.61 -5.19 2.39
CA LYS A 56 2.23 -4.37 1.25
C LYS A 56 0.72 -4.37 1.31
N ALA A 57 0.13 -3.21 1.63
CA ALA A 57 -1.31 -3.07 1.72
C ALA A 57 -1.85 -3.78 0.49
N LYS A 58 -2.62 -4.87 0.69
CA LYS A 58 -3.09 -5.73 -0.39
C LYS A 58 -3.77 -4.77 -1.36
N LYS A 59 -3.10 -4.45 -2.48
CA LYS A 59 -3.65 -3.54 -3.50
C LYS A 59 -5.07 -4.04 -3.74
N PRO A 60 -6.11 -3.19 -3.67
CA PRO A 60 -7.48 -3.67 -3.73
C PRO A 60 -7.67 -4.30 -5.10
N LEU A 61 -7.51 -5.62 -5.18
CA LEU A 61 -7.68 -6.41 -6.40
C LEU A 61 -9.09 -6.18 -6.98
N GLY A 62 -10.02 -5.76 -6.13
CA GLY A 62 -11.39 -5.43 -6.47
C GLY A 62 -11.51 -4.33 -7.52
N LEU A 63 -10.75 -3.23 -7.47
CA LEU A 63 -11.05 -2.08 -8.35
C LEU A 63 -10.79 -2.42 -9.84
N ARG A 64 -9.67 -3.08 -10.12
CA ARG A 64 -9.34 -3.53 -11.48
C ARG A 64 -10.30 -4.61 -11.96
N TRP A 65 -10.64 -5.56 -11.09
CA TRP A 65 -11.56 -6.64 -11.46
C TRP A 65 -12.98 -6.12 -11.73
N ILE A 66 -13.50 -5.24 -10.88
CA ILE A 66 -14.80 -4.58 -11.06
C ILE A 66 -14.82 -3.79 -12.38
N MET A 67 -13.75 -3.06 -12.70
CA MET A 67 -13.65 -2.31 -13.95
C MET A 67 -13.73 -3.22 -15.18
N TRP A 68 -13.08 -4.39 -15.15
CA TRP A 68 -13.15 -5.37 -16.24
C TRP A 68 -14.55 -5.98 -16.37
N VAL A 69 -15.16 -6.40 -15.26
CA VAL A 69 -16.49 -7.02 -15.26
C VAL A 69 -17.55 -6.03 -15.73
N ALA A 70 -17.54 -4.80 -15.21
CA ALA A 70 -18.47 -3.75 -15.61
C ALA A 70 -18.27 -3.36 -17.09
N GLY A 71 -17.02 -3.27 -17.55
CA GLY A 71 -16.70 -2.96 -18.94
C GLY A 71 -17.23 -4.02 -19.91
N VAL A 72 -16.99 -5.31 -19.63
CA VAL A 72 -17.50 -6.41 -20.47
C VAL A 72 -19.02 -6.42 -20.49
N PHE A 73 -19.67 -6.25 -19.33
CA PHE A 73 -21.12 -6.21 -19.25
C PHE A 73 -21.72 -5.06 -20.07
N ALA A 74 -21.13 -3.86 -20.00
CA ALA A 74 -21.59 -2.71 -20.77
C ALA A 74 -21.49 -2.93 -22.29
N VAL A 75 -20.40 -3.53 -22.77
CA VAL A 75 -20.21 -3.84 -24.20
C VAL A 75 -21.23 -4.88 -24.67
N VAL A 76 -21.44 -5.96 -23.90
CA VAL A 76 -22.42 -6.99 -24.23
C VAL A 76 -23.84 -6.41 -24.25
N TRP A 77 -24.18 -5.58 -23.27
CA TRP A 77 -25.48 -4.89 -23.22
C TRP A 77 -25.68 -3.97 -24.43
N PHE A 78 -24.67 -3.19 -24.79
CA PHE A 78 -24.72 -2.29 -25.95
C PHE A 78 -24.92 -3.05 -27.27
N LEU A 79 -24.19 -4.16 -27.45
CA LEU A 79 -24.37 -5.03 -28.62
C LEU A 79 -25.77 -5.65 -28.67
N PHE A 80 -26.31 -6.09 -27.52
CA PHE A 80 -27.68 -6.60 -27.45
C PHE A 80 -28.71 -5.55 -27.88
N VAL A 81 -28.56 -4.29 -27.43
CA VAL A 81 -29.47 -3.21 -27.82
C VAL A 81 -29.43 -2.95 -29.33
N ILE A 82 -28.23 -2.87 -29.92
CA ILE A 82 -28.05 -2.57 -31.35
C ILE A 82 -28.54 -3.70 -32.25
N PHE A 83 -28.18 -4.95 -31.93
CA PHE A 83 -28.42 -6.08 -32.82
C PHE A 83 -29.74 -6.80 -32.57
N TYR A 84 -30.37 -6.60 -31.42
CA TYR A 84 -31.60 -7.31 -31.06
C TYR A 84 -32.79 -6.37 -30.83
N MET A 85 -32.64 -5.33 -29.99
CA MET A 85 -33.74 -4.38 -29.75
C MET A 85 -33.99 -3.45 -30.93
N LEU A 86 -32.94 -2.91 -31.56
CA LEU A 86 -33.12 -1.98 -32.68
C LEU A 86 -33.85 -2.64 -33.86
N PRO A 87 -33.44 -3.85 -34.34
CA PRO A 87 -34.08 -4.47 -35.49
C PRO A 87 -35.52 -4.92 -35.21
N SER A 88 -35.82 -5.35 -33.98
CA SER A 88 -37.19 -5.72 -33.59
C SER A 88 -38.13 -4.51 -33.51
N ALA A 89 -37.62 -3.31 -33.25
CA ALA A 89 -38.41 -2.08 -33.27
C ALA A 89 -38.78 -1.61 -34.69
N PHE A 90 -38.01 -1.99 -35.71
CA PHE A 90 -38.24 -1.64 -37.12
C PHE A 90 -38.87 -2.79 -37.94
N GLN A 91 -39.19 -3.92 -37.32
CA GLN A 91 -39.81 -5.08 -37.97
C GLN A 91 -41.35 -5.00 -38.09
N ASN A 92 -41.94 -3.81 -37.94
CA ASN A 92 -43.35 -3.53 -38.27
C ASN A 92 -43.47 -2.80 -39.61
#